data_AF-A0A949YPG8-F1
#
_entry.id   AF-A0A949YPG8-F1
#
_cell.length_a   1.000
_cell.length_b   1.000
_cell.length_c   1.000
_cell.angle_alpha   90.00
_cell.angle_beta   90.00
_cell.angle_gamma   90.00
#
_symmetry.space_group_name_H-M   'P 1'
#
loop_
_entity.id
_entity.type
_entity.pdbx_description
1 polymer ?
#
loop_
_entity_poly.entity_id
_entity_poly.type
_entity_poly.pdbx_seq_one_letter_code
_entity_poly.pdbx_strand_id
1 'polypeptide(L)'
;MDAVMYVDTVPNRNSRPAILLREGWREGSRTRKRTLANLTDWPPAQVEAWRAVLRGDFSTLAPSAGFAMERTRPHGHVAAVLGTLRRLHLEPLLATRRCPERDAVVAMLVARII
;
A
#
# COMPACT_ATOMS: atom_id res chain seq x y z
N MET A 1 7.48 -17.73 24.21
CA MET A 1 7.11 -16.88 25.36
C MET A 1 6.61 -15.61 24.71
N ASP A 2 5.32 -15.58 24.41
CA ASP A 2 4.78 -14.61 23.46
C ASP A 2 4.48 -13.32 24.22
N ALA A 3 5.51 -12.47 24.33
CA ALA A 3 5.38 -11.14 24.89
C ALA A 3 4.74 -10.22 23.85
N VAL A 4 3.59 -9.65 24.18
CA VAL A 4 2.86 -8.71 23.31
C VAL A 4 3.03 -7.32 23.87
N MET A 5 3.56 -6.40 23.04
CA MET A 5 3.68 -5.00 23.37
C MET A 5 2.44 -4.23 22.91
N TYR A 6 1.92 -3.33 23.74
CA TYR A 6 0.70 -2.56 23.45
C TYR A 6 0.71 -1.20 24.15
N VAL A 7 -0.08 -0.26 23.62
CA VAL A 7 -0.33 1.05 24.26
C VAL A 7 -1.63 0.96 25.06
N ASP A 8 -1.58 1.33 26.34
CA ASP A 8 -2.68 1.30 27.30
C ASP A 8 -3.08 2.73 27.70
N THR A 9 -4.38 3.00 27.82
CA THR A 9 -4.89 4.29 28.30
C THR A 9 -5.50 4.07 29.68
N VAL A 10 -4.81 4.55 30.71
CA VAL A 10 -5.22 4.36 32.11
C VAL A 10 -5.93 5.63 32.59
N PRO A 11 -7.22 5.57 32.96
CA PRO A 11 -7.94 6.73 33.48
C PRO A 11 -7.32 7.19 34.80
N ASN A 12 -7.27 8.51 35.01
CA ASN A 12 -6.87 9.10 36.29
C ASN A 12 -8.02 9.93 36.86
N ARG A 13 -8.14 9.96 38.20
CA ARG A 13 -9.30 10.56 38.88
C ARG A 13 -9.33 12.10 38.75
N ASN A 14 -8.18 12.73 38.91
CA ASN A 14 -8.04 14.20 39.00
C ASN A 14 -7.12 14.80 37.92
N SER A 15 -6.72 14.02 36.92
CA SER A 15 -5.87 14.50 35.85
C SER A 15 -6.12 13.72 34.56
N ARG A 16 -5.48 14.15 33.47
CA ARG A 16 -5.61 13.49 32.18
C ARG A 16 -5.19 12.01 32.25
N PRO A 17 -5.80 11.13 31.43
CA PRO A 17 -5.42 9.71 31.38
C PRO A 17 -3.94 9.53 31.07
N ALA A 18 -3.31 8.53 31.70
CA ALA A 18 -1.94 8.15 31.39
C ALA A 18 -1.92 7.24 30.16
N ILE A 19 -1.05 7.54 29.21
CA ILE A 19 -0.82 6.72 28.01
C ILE A 19 0.48 5.96 28.25
N LEU A 20 0.43 4.62 28.32
CA LEU A 20 1.57 3.80 28.71
C LEU A 20 1.90 2.76 27.64
N LEU A 21 3.18 2.64 27.29
CA LEU A 21 3.69 1.50 26.53
C LEU A 21 3.93 0.34 27.49
N ARG A 22 3.33 -0.81 27.21
CA ARG A 22 3.37 -1.98 28.09
C ARG A 22 3.74 -3.23 27.32
N GLU A 23 4.35 -4.15 28.03
CA GLU A 23 4.59 -5.52 27.58
C GLU A 23 3.76 -6.45 28.46
N GLY A 24 2.98 -7.34 27.85
CA GLY A 24 2.19 -8.36 28.54
C GLY A 24 2.61 -9.76 28.12
N TRP A 25 2.68 -10.68 29.08
CA TRP A 25 2.96 -12.09 28.83
C TRP A 25 2.18 -12.98 29.78
N ARG A 26 2.04 -14.26 29.44
CA ARG A 26 1.49 -15.28 30.34
C ARG A 26 2.61 -16.02 31.06
N GLU A 27 2.44 -16.15 32.37
CA GLU A 27 3.29 -16.92 33.26
C GLU A 27 2.38 -17.96 33.95
N GLY A 28 2.34 -19.17 33.38
CA GLY A 28 1.37 -20.20 33.78
C GLY A 28 -0.08 -19.71 33.63
N SER A 29 -0.84 -19.75 34.72
CA SER A 29 -2.24 -19.29 34.76
C SER A 29 -2.40 -17.77 34.92
N ARG A 30 -1.31 -17.02 35.10
CA ARG A 30 -1.36 -15.57 35.39
C ARG A 30 -0.93 -14.76 34.17
N THR A 31 -1.65 -13.68 33.90
CA THR A 31 -1.22 -12.64 32.94
C THR A 31 -0.42 -11.59 33.68
N ARG A 32 0.83 -11.37 33.26
CA ARG A 32 1.72 -10.33 33.79
C ARG A 32 1.79 -9.18 32.81
N LYS A 33 2.03 -7.98 33.33
CA LYS A 33 2.26 -6.77 32.54
C LYS A 33 3.39 -5.93 33.14
N ARG A 34 4.26 -5.39 32.30
CA ARG A 34 5.35 -4.48 32.64
C ARG A 34 5.16 -3.17 31.88
N THR A 35 5.31 -2.04 32.56
CA THR A 35 5.34 -0.72 31.90
C THR A 35 6.75 -0.49 31.36
N LEU A 36 6.87 -0.20 30.07
CA LEU A 36 8.13 0.08 29.39
C LEU A 36 8.39 1.59 29.29
N ALA A 37 7.35 2.38 29.00
CA ALA A 37 7.46 3.82 28.87
C ALA A 37 6.13 4.53 29.17
N ASN A 38 6.22 5.81 29.54
CA ASN A 38 5.09 6.72 29.65
C ASN A 38 5.06 7.65 28.42
N LEU A 39 3.98 7.58 27.64
CA LEU A 39 3.76 8.32 26.40
C LEU A 39 2.73 9.45 26.58
N THR A 40 2.34 9.78 27.81
CA THR A 40 1.25 10.72 28.10
C THR A 40 1.46 12.11 27.48
N ASP A 41 2.71 12.53 27.36
CA ASP A 41 3.07 13.86 26.85
C ASP A 41 3.35 13.88 25.34
N TRP A 42 3.22 12.73 24.68
CA TRP A 42 3.45 12.65 23.24
C TRP A 42 2.29 13.27 22.45
N PRO A 43 2.55 13.84 21.27
CA PRO A 43 1.50 14.25 20.35
C PRO A 43 0.54 13.07 20.05
N PRO A 44 -0.79 13.27 20.03
CA PRO A 44 -1.75 12.20 19.79
C PRO A 44 -1.47 11.40 18.50
N ALA A 45 -1.03 12.08 17.45
CA ALA A 45 -0.66 11.45 16.18
C ALA A 45 0.48 10.43 16.31
N GLN A 46 1.48 10.70 17.17
CA GLN A 46 2.57 9.76 17.41
C GLN A 46 2.08 8.54 18.21
N VAL A 47 1.18 8.74 19.17
CA VAL A 47 0.56 7.65 19.93
C VAL A 47 -0.25 6.73 19.01
N GLU A 48 -1.02 7.29 18.08
CA GLU A 48 -1.78 6.51 17.10
C GLU A 48 -0.86 5.75 16.13
N ALA A 49 0.23 6.36 15.68
CA ALA A 49 1.22 5.69 14.85
C ALA A 49 1.83 4.48 15.58
N TRP A 50 2.19 4.63 16.85
CA TRP A 50 2.69 3.52 17.67
C TRP A 50 1.64 2.42 17.86
N ARG A 51 0.37 2.79 18.08
CA ARG A 51 -0.73 1.81 18.15
C ARG A 51 -0.86 1.01 16.85
N ALA A 52 -0.73 1.64 15.69
CA ALA A 52 -0.78 0.96 14.39
C ALA A 52 0.38 -0.02 14.23
N VAL A 53 1.62 0.44 14.47
CA VAL A 53 2.84 -0.39 14.37
C VAL A 53 2.77 -1.61 15.27
N LEU A 54 2.33 -1.45 16.52
CA LEU A 54 2.23 -2.56 17.48
C LEU A 54 1.13 -3.58 17.12
N ARG A 55 0.14 -3.20 16.30
CA ARG A 55 -0.83 -4.13 15.72
C ARG A 55 -0.33 -4.82 14.44
N GLY A 56 0.87 -4.47 13.97
CA GLY A 56 1.40 -4.91 12.68
C GLY A 56 0.84 -4.13 11.48
N ASP A 57 0.19 -2.99 11.71
CA ASP A 57 -0.30 -2.11 10.65
C ASP A 57 0.79 -1.07 10.29
N PHE A 58 1.53 -1.37 9.22
CA PHE A 58 2.57 -0.52 8.67
C PHE A 58 2.07 0.36 7.51
N SER A 59 0.76 0.38 7.23
CA SER A 59 0.19 1.13 6.10
C SER A 59 0.45 2.64 6.21
N THR A 60 0.54 3.16 7.43
CA THR A 60 0.84 4.57 7.73
C THR A 60 2.33 4.94 7.60
N LEU A 61 3.22 3.94 7.54
CA LEU A 61 4.67 4.12 7.40
C LEU A 61 5.14 4.00 5.95
N ALA A 62 4.30 3.51 5.06
CA ALA A 62 4.61 3.41 3.65
C ALA A 62 4.41 4.78 2.95
N PRO A 63 5.38 5.26 2.14
CA PRO A 63 5.21 6.46 1.31
C PRO A 63 4.04 6.37 0.31
N SER A 64 3.40 5.21 0.18
CA SER A 64 2.23 4.99 -0.67
C SER A 64 0.94 5.63 -0.16
N ALA A 65 0.89 6.08 1.11
CA ALA A 65 -0.32 6.68 1.69
C ALA A 65 -0.68 8.07 1.09
N GLY A 66 0.15 8.64 0.21
CA GLY A 66 -0.08 9.95 -0.40
C GLY A 66 -0.27 9.96 -1.92
N PHE A 67 -0.10 8.84 -2.61
CA PHE A 67 -0.17 8.80 -4.08
C PHE A 67 -1.43 8.12 -4.56
N ALA A 68 -2.39 8.92 -5.05
CA ALA A 68 -3.53 8.41 -5.79
C ALA A 68 -3.12 8.22 -7.27
N MET A 69 -3.47 7.07 -7.86
CA MET A 69 -3.34 6.87 -9.30
C MET A 69 -4.34 7.79 -10.02
N GLU A 70 -3.87 8.87 -10.66
CA GLU A 70 -4.73 9.78 -11.43
C GLU A 70 -5.25 9.15 -12.73
N ARG A 71 -4.42 8.32 -13.38
CA ARG A 71 -4.79 7.61 -14.61
C ARG A 71 -3.92 6.39 -14.83
N THR A 72 -4.55 5.28 -15.19
CA THR A 72 -3.85 4.11 -15.73
C THR A 72 -3.85 4.18 -17.25
N ARG A 73 -2.67 4.10 -17.88
CA ARG A 73 -2.58 3.92 -19.34
C ARG A 73 -2.67 2.43 -19.66
N PRO A 74 -3.42 2.00 -20.68
CA PRO A 74 -3.63 0.59 -20.99
C PRO A 74 -2.44 -0.02 -21.74
N HIS A 75 -1.22 0.12 -21.23
CA HIS A 75 0.00 -0.34 -21.91
C HIS A 75 -0.04 -1.85 -22.20
N GLY A 76 -0.56 -2.65 -21.25
CA GLY A 76 -0.75 -4.09 -21.45
C GLY A 76 -1.72 -4.42 -22.59
N HIS A 77 -2.82 -3.66 -22.73
CA HIS A 77 -3.78 -3.86 -23.80
C HIS A 77 -3.16 -3.48 -25.16
N VAL A 78 -2.43 -2.36 -25.22
CA VAL A 78 -1.66 -1.96 -26.41
C VAL A 78 -0.68 -3.05 -26.81
N ALA A 79 0.11 -3.57 -25.87
CA ALA A 79 1.07 -4.64 -26.14
C ALA A 79 0.39 -5.93 -26.63
N ALA A 80 -0.74 -6.31 -26.02
CA ALA A 80 -1.49 -7.50 -26.41
C ALA A 80 -2.03 -7.38 -27.84
N VAL A 81 -2.71 -6.28 -28.16
CA VAL A 81 -3.28 -6.06 -29.50
C VAL A 81 -2.17 -5.94 -30.55
N LEU A 82 -1.11 -5.19 -30.28
CA LEU A 82 0.01 -5.09 -31.23
C LEU A 82 0.69 -6.44 -31.45
N GLY A 83 0.80 -7.27 -30.41
CA GLY A 83 1.30 -8.63 -30.50
C GLY A 83 0.42 -9.54 -31.38
N THR A 84 -0.92 -9.43 -31.27
CA THR A 84 -1.82 -10.20 -32.12
C THR A 84 -1.76 -9.76 -33.58
N LEU A 85 -1.71 -8.45 -33.86
CA LEU A 85 -1.56 -7.93 -35.22
C LEU A 85 -0.29 -8.47 -35.91
N ARG A 86 0.82 -8.56 -35.17
CA ARG A 86 2.08 -9.14 -35.66
C ARG A 86 1.97 -10.62 -35.94
N ARG A 87 1.34 -11.40 -35.04
CA ARG A 87 1.11 -12.83 -35.22
C ARG A 87 0.23 -13.16 -36.43
N LEU A 88 -0.72 -12.28 -36.73
CA LEU A 88 -1.59 -12.40 -37.90
C LEU A 88 -0.96 -11.85 -39.19
N HIS A 89 0.26 -11.32 -39.12
CA HIS A 89 0.94 -10.67 -40.23
C HIS A 89 0.08 -9.56 -40.88
N LEU A 90 -0.62 -8.75 -40.07
CA LEU A 90 -1.44 -7.66 -40.60
C LEU A 90 -0.60 -6.49 -41.14
N GLU A 91 0.55 -6.18 -40.53
CA GLU A 91 1.38 -5.04 -40.95
C GLU A 91 1.85 -5.17 -42.42
N PRO A 92 2.37 -6.34 -42.88
CA PRO A 92 2.75 -6.52 -44.29
C PRO A 92 1.57 -6.47 -45.29
N LEU A 93 0.34 -6.75 -44.85
CA LEU A 93 -0.87 -6.61 -45.69
C LEU A 93 -1.24 -5.14 -45.94
N LEU A 94 -0.97 -4.26 -44.97
CA LEU A 94 -1.19 -2.82 -45.09
C LEU A 94 -0.14 -2.18 -46.00
N ALA A 95 1.13 -2.53 -45.81
CA ALA A 95 2.21 -2.15 -46.72
C ALA A 95 3.39 -3.11 -46.57
N THR A 96 3.95 -3.54 -47.70
CA THR A 96 5.05 -4.52 -47.76
C THR A 96 6.30 -4.05 -47.01
N ARG A 97 6.58 -2.75 -47.02
CA ARG A 97 7.68 -2.13 -46.26
C ARG A 97 7.12 -1.26 -45.15
N ARG A 98 7.91 -1.08 -44.09
CA ARG A 98 7.58 -0.12 -43.04
C ARG A 98 7.63 1.30 -43.60
N CYS A 99 6.55 2.04 -43.40
CA CYS A 99 6.44 3.45 -43.69
C CYS A 99 5.60 4.15 -42.62
N PRO A 100 5.70 5.49 -42.49
CA PRO A 100 4.92 6.25 -41.51
C PRO A 100 3.40 6.02 -41.61
N GLU A 101 2.88 5.89 -42.83
CA GLU A 101 1.46 5.67 -43.10
C GLU A 101 0.99 4.32 -42.55
N ARG A 102 1.81 3.27 -42.72
CA ARG A 102 1.54 1.94 -42.17
C ARG A 102 1.49 1.98 -40.64
N ASP A 103 2.48 2.63 -40.03
CA ASP A 103 2.56 2.73 -38.57
C ASP A 103 1.38 3.54 -38.01
N ALA A 104 0.94 4.59 -38.72
CA ALA A 104 -0.25 5.37 -38.38
C ALA A 104 -1.55 4.53 -38.44
N VAL A 105 -1.73 3.74 -39.50
CA VAL A 105 -2.89 2.84 -39.63
C VAL A 105 -2.88 1.76 -38.55
N VAL A 106 -1.72 1.17 -38.25
CA VAL A 106 -1.59 0.21 -37.14
C VAL A 106 -1.95 0.86 -35.81
N ALA A 107 -1.48 2.07 -35.55
CA ALA A 107 -1.84 2.81 -34.34
C ALA A 107 -3.35 3.10 -34.26
N MET A 108 -3.98 3.50 -35.36
CA MET A 108 -5.43 3.70 -35.44
C MET A 108 -6.20 2.41 -35.15
N LEU A 109 -5.75 1.27 -35.68
CA LEU A 109 -6.37 -0.03 -35.43
C LEU A 109 -6.25 -0.43 -33.95
N VAL A 110 -5.07 -0.29 -33.37
CA VAL A 110 -4.86 -0.58 -31.94
C VAL A 110 -5.71 0.34 -31.07
N ALA A 111 -5.76 1.64 -31.37
CA ALA A 111 -6.57 2.62 -30.65
C ALA A 111 -8.08 2.41 -30.81
N ARG A 112 -8.52 1.67 -31.84
CA ARG A 112 -9.93 1.33 -32.05
C ARG A 112 -10.37 0.08 -31.29
N ILE A 113 -9.44 -0.82 -30.99
CA ILE A 113 -9.68 -2.08 -30.27
C ILE A 113 -9.70 -1.87 -28.75
N ILE A 114 -8.96 -0.87 -28.27
CA ILE A 114 -8.85 -0.48 -26.86
C ILE A 114 -9.88 0.59 -26.54
#